data_AF-K1YLI8-F1
#
_entry.id   AF-K1YLI8-F1
#
_cell.length_a   1.000
_cell.length_b   1.000
_cell.length_c   1.000
_cell.angle_alpha   90.00
_cell.angle_beta   90.00
_cell.angle_gamma   90.00
#
_symmetry.space_group_name_H-M   'P 1'
#
loop_
_entity.id
_entity.type
_entity.pdbx_description
1 polymer ?
#
loop_
_entity_poly.entity_id
_entity_poly.type
_entity_poly.pdbx_seq_one_letter_code
_entity_poly.pdbx_strand_id
1 'polypeptide(L)'
;IPDFFSAQIFQKQFAKEKAKIITSIAMFYDLENPVAFVKDIETILADDGIWHFEQSYMPSMLRSNAYDTICHEHLEFYSFQVVKNMLENCGLRIVDVQMNSINGGSFALTVCKKSGPYKSNTPIINWMLKQEQDMGLDTPKPYRDFEERVFRHRKNLTELIEALVNDGKKIIGYGASTKGNVLLQFCGLTSKHIPFIAEVNEDKFGSYTPGTNISIISENEARAMNPDYFLVLPWHFKNGILEREKEYMAHGGKFIFPLPEIEIV
;
A
#
# COMPACT_ATOMS: atom_id res chain seq x y z
N ILE A 1 11.25 -20.30 11.57
CA ILE A 1 12.23 -19.59 12.44
C ILE A 1 11.66 -18.20 12.63
N PRO A 2 11.21 -17.83 13.83
CA PRO A 2 10.61 -16.52 14.08
C PRO A 2 11.71 -15.46 14.26
N ASP A 3 12.48 -15.23 13.20
CA ASP A 3 13.60 -14.28 13.16
C ASP A 3 13.60 -13.58 11.79
N PHE A 4 14.36 -12.49 11.66
CA PHE A 4 14.53 -11.82 10.38
C PHE A 4 15.20 -12.77 9.37
N PHE A 5 14.72 -12.74 8.14
CA PHE A 5 15.19 -13.64 7.10
C PHE A 5 16.65 -13.34 6.70
N SER A 6 17.46 -14.39 6.60
CA SER A 6 18.74 -14.37 5.90
C SER A 6 19.09 -15.76 5.37
N ALA A 7 19.95 -15.81 4.35
CA ALA A 7 20.48 -17.08 3.85
C ALA A 7 21.25 -17.85 4.93
N GLN A 8 21.97 -17.13 5.80
CA GLN A 8 22.74 -17.71 6.89
C GLN A 8 21.85 -18.46 7.89
N ILE A 9 20.74 -17.86 8.31
CA ILE A 9 19.78 -18.47 9.23
C ILE A 9 19.16 -19.73 8.60
N PHE A 10 18.79 -19.64 7.31
CA PHE A 10 18.26 -20.80 6.59
C PHE A 10 19.28 -21.94 6.53
N GLN A 11 20.51 -21.66 6.11
CA GLN A 11 21.56 -22.69 5.96
C GLN A 11 21.98 -23.31 7.29
N LYS A 12 21.95 -22.56 8.39
CA LYS A 12 22.21 -23.11 9.73
C LYS A 12 21.19 -24.19 10.10
N GLN A 13 19.93 -24.01 9.71
CA GLN A 13 18.86 -24.97 9.99
C GLN A 13 18.78 -26.08 8.94
N PHE A 14 19.09 -25.77 7.68
CA PHE A 14 18.88 -26.62 6.51
C PHE A 14 20.17 -26.78 5.68
N ALA A 15 21.26 -27.23 6.31
CA ALA A 15 22.62 -27.16 5.76
C ALA A 15 22.83 -27.81 4.38
N LYS A 16 22.01 -28.80 4.01
CA LYS A 16 22.11 -29.53 2.74
C LYS A 16 20.91 -29.31 1.82
N GLU A 17 19.91 -28.55 2.26
CA GLU A 17 18.67 -28.36 1.51
C GLU A 17 18.65 -27.01 0.80
N LYS A 18 17.80 -26.94 -0.22
CA LYS A 18 17.47 -25.72 -0.94
C LYS A 18 15.97 -25.56 -0.94
N ALA A 19 15.49 -24.33 -0.84
CA ALA A 19 14.06 -24.05 -0.88
C ALA A 19 13.51 -24.27 -2.30
N LYS A 20 12.47 -25.10 -2.43
CA LYS A 20 11.73 -25.24 -3.70
C LYS A 20 10.83 -24.04 -3.96
N ILE A 21 10.25 -23.47 -2.91
CA ILE A 21 9.38 -22.29 -2.98
C ILE A 21 9.79 -21.34 -1.86
N ILE A 22 9.92 -20.06 -2.20
CA ILE A 22 10.05 -18.97 -1.22
C ILE A 22 8.93 -17.96 -1.51
N THR A 23 8.33 -17.40 -0.46
CA THR A 23 7.30 -16.37 -0.57
C THR A 23 7.67 -15.12 0.20
N SER A 24 7.41 -13.95 -0.37
CA SER A 24 7.59 -12.65 0.31
C SER A 24 6.42 -11.73 -0.04
N ILE A 25 5.58 -11.37 0.92
CA ILE A 25 4.34 -10.63 0.66
C ILE A 25 4.36 -9.34 1.45
N ALA A 26 4.16 -8.21 0.77
CA ALA A 26 3.97 -6.89 1.38
C ALA A 26 5.07 -6.49 2.37
N MET A 27 6.34 -6.79 2.06
CA MET A 27 7.48 -6.42 2.90
C MET A 27 8.73 -5.95 2.13
N PHE A 28 8.81 -6.20 0.82
CA PHE A 28 10.05 -5.99 0.06
C PHE A 28 10.46 -4.50 -0.03
N TYR A 29 9.48 -3.60 0.01
CA TYR A 29 9.69 -2.14 0.04
C TYR A 29 10.08 -1.57 1.41
N ASP A 30 10.14 -2.41 2.45
CA ASP A 30 10.58 -2.02 3.80
C ASP A 30 12.06 -2.38 4.05
N LEU A 31 12.70 -3.06 3.10
CA LEU A 31 14.07 -3.54 3.26
C LEU A 31 15.10 -2.41 3.14
N GLU A 32 15.96 -2.27 4.16
CA GLU A 32 17.11 -1.36 4.11
C GLU A 32 18.14 -1.75 3.04
N ASN A 33 18.29 -3.05 2.76
CA ASN A 33 19.21 -3.55 1.73
C ASN A 33 18.53 -4.62 0.85
N PRO A 34 17.72 -4.19 -0.14
CA PRO A 34 16.96 -5.10 -0.99
C PRO A 34 17.87 -5.99 -1.85
N VAL A 35 19.03 -5.49 -2.28
CA VAL A 35 19.99 -6.27 -3.08
C VAL A 35 20.58 -7.43 -2.27
N ALA A 36 20.94 -7.20 -1.00
CA ALA A 36 21.43 -8.26 -0.13
C ALA A 36 20.35 -9.33 0.08
N PHE A 37 19.10 -8.93 0.31
CA PHE A 37 17.97 -9.85 0.42
C PHE A 37 17.79 -10.72 -0.83
N VAL A 38 17.84 -10.11 -2.03
CA VAL A 38 17.71 -10.87 -3.30
C VAL A 38 18.86 -11.87 -3.47
N LYS A 39 20.09 -11.53 -3.09
CA LYS A 39 21.23 -12.46 -3.10
C LYS A 39 21.04 -13.61 -2.11
N ASP A 40 20.49 -13.33 -0.94
CA ASP A 40 20.17 -14.36 0.06
C ASP A 40 19.12 -15.34 -0.47
N ILE A 41 18.07 -14.81 -1.13
CA ILE A 41 17.07 -15.61 -1.81
C ILE A 41 17.70 -16.52 -2.87
N GLU A 42 18.50 -15.95 -3.80
CA GLU A 42 19.15 -16.74 -4.86
C GLU A 42 20.02 -17.85 -4.28
N THR A 43 20.77 -17.51 -3.22
CA THR A 43 21.70 -18.42 -2.55
C THR A 43 20.99 -19.67 -2.03
N ILE A 44 19.80 -19.54 -1.45
CA ILE A 44 19.09 -20.67 -0.83
C ILE A 44 18.06 -21.33 -1.75
N LEU A 45 17.69 -20.70 -2.85
CA LEU A 45 16.72 -21.24 -3.80
C LEU A 45 17.30 -22.49 -4.50
N ALA A 46 16.46 -23.49 -4.73
CA ALA A 46 16.83 -24.65 -5.54
C ALA A 46 17.02 -24.23 -7.02
N ASP A 47 17.75 -25.02 -7.79
CA ASP A 47 18.00 -24.70 -9.20
C ASP A 47 16.73 -24.76 -10.06
N ASP A 48 15.77 -25.58 -9.65
CA ASP A 48 14.39 -25.65 -10.14
C ASP A 48 13.39 -24.97 -9.20
N GLY A 49 13.86 -24.16 -8.25
CA GLY A 49 13.01 -23.45 -7.30
C GLY A 49 12.37 -22.19 -7.87
N ILE A 50 11.31 -21.74 -7.20
CA ILE A 50 10.59 -20.49 -7.50
C ILE A 50 10.57 -19.59 -6.25
N TRP A 51 10.87 -18.32 -6.45
CA TRP A 51 10.53 -17.28 -5.50
C TRP A 51 9.30 -16.52 -6.02
N HIS A 52 8.24 -16.47 -5.22
CA HIS A 52 7.05 -15.70 -5.54
C HIS A 52 6.91 -14.55 -4.55
N PHE A 53 6.85 -13.31 -5.01
CA PHE A 53 6.67 -12.17 -4.12
C PHE A 53 5.69 -11.15 -4.63
N GLU A 54 4.95 -10.55 -3.72
CA GLU A 54 3.99 -9.47 -3.98
C GLU A 54 4.40 -8.20 -3.25
N GLN A 55 4.32 -7.08 -3.96
CA GLN A 55 4.57 -5.77 -3.37
C GLN A 55 3.80 -4.65 -4.08
N SER A 56 3.73 -3.49 -3.43
CA SER A 56 3.18 -2.26 -4.00
C SER A 56 3.87 -1.91 -5.32
N TYR A 57 3.10 -1.40 -6.28
CA TYR A 57 3.59 -0.99 -7.58
C TYR A 57 3.56 0.53 -7.71
N MET A 58 4.74 1.17 -7.73
CA MET A 58 4.86 2.65 -7.76
C MET A 58 4.07 3.30 -8.90
N PRO A 59 4.05 2.78 -10.14
CA PRO A 59 3.18 3.30 -11.19
C PRO A 59 1.69 3.27 -10.87
N SER A 60 1.20 2.26 -10.11
CA SER A 60 -0.18 2.26 -9.61
C SER A 60 -0.37 3.36 -8.57
N MET A 61 0.55 3.50 -7.62
CA MET A 61 0.54 4.59 -6.62
C MET A 61 0.46 5.97 -7.27
N LEU A 62 1.25 6.23 -8.31
CA LEU A 62 1.22 7.50 -9.05
C LEU A 62 -0.13 7.74 -9.74
N ARG A 63 -0.71 6.69 -10.37
CA ARG A 63 -2.01 6.77 -11.06
C ARG A 63 -3.16 7.00 -10.09
N SER A 64 -3.14 6.33 -8.94
CA SER A 64 -4.18 6.41 -7.92
C SER A 64 -3.99 7.58 -6.95
N ASN A 65 -3.03 8.48 -7.22
CA ASN A 65 -2.67 9.60 -6.36
C ASN A 65 -2.42 9.17 -4.89
N ALA A 66 -1.95 7.93 -4.65
CA ALA A 66 -1.88 7.32 -3.33
C ALA A 66 -0.64 7.78 -2.54
N TYR A 67 -0.51 9.09 -2.32
CA TYR A 67 0.59 9.67 -1.55
C TYR A 67 0.56 9.26 -0.07
N ASP A 68 -0.58 8.78 0.41
CA ASP A 68 -0.77 8.25 1.75
C ASP A 68 0.09 7.00 2.01
N THR A 69 0.59 6.34 0.95
CA THR A 69 1.54 5.24 1.06
C THR A 69 2.98 5.69 1.35
N ILE A 70 3.27 7.00 1.34
CA ILE A 70 4.61 7.53 1.61
C ILE A 70 4.75 7.76 3.12
N CYS A 71 5.15 6.71 3.84
CA CYS A 71 5.37 6.71 5.29
C CYS A 71 6.79 6.23 5.63
N HIS A 72 7.17 6.31 6.91
CA HIS A 72 8.51 5.93 7.37
C HIS A 72 8.84 4.44 7.21
N GLU A 73 7.84 3.56 7.20
CA GLU A 73 8.04 2.12 7.04
C GLU A 73 8.42 1.78 5.58
N HIS A 74 7.83 2.47 4.60
CA HIS A 74 8.09 2.25 3.19
C HIS A 74 9.30 3.06 2.71
N LEU A 75 10.47 2.43 2.68
CA LEU A 75 11.72 3.06 2.27
C LEU A 75 11.80 3.25 0.75
N GLU A 76 11.22 2.32 -0.01
CA GLU A 76 11.44 2.20 -1.45
C GLU A 76 10.13 2.12 -2.25
N PHE A 77 10.13 2.68 -3.46
CA PHE A 77 8.97 2.70 -4.35
C PHE A 77 9.35 2.16 -5.73
N TYR A 78 8.99 0.91 -6.00
CA TYR A 78 9.55 0.19 -7.14
C TYR A 78 8.71 0.25 -8.40
N SER A 79 9.40 0.50 -9.52
CA SER A 79 8.97 0.12 -10.86
C SER A 79 9.35 -1.34 -11.15
N PHE A 80 8.66 -1.96 -12.10
CA PHE A 80 8.94 -3.28 -12.63
C PHE A 80 10.34 -3.34 -13.24
N GLN A 81 10.77 -2.32 -14.00
CA GLN A 81 12.11 -2.24 -14.59
C GLN A 81 13.22 -2.26 -13.53
N VAL A 82 13.05 -1.54 -12.41
CA VAL A 82 14.02 -1.52 -11.30
C VAL A 82 14.13 -2.92 -10.66
N VAL A 83 12.98 -3.54 -10.36
CA VAL A 83 12.96 -4.89 -9.78
C VAL A 83 13.56 -5.92 -10.73
N LYS A 84 13.20 -5.88 -12.02
CA LYS A 84 13.78 -6.75 -13.03
C LYS A 84 15.31 -6.65 -13.06
N ASN A 85 15.85 -5.43 -13.09
CA ASN A 85 17.30 -5.21 -13.10
C ASN A 85 17.96 -5.72 -11.82
N MET A 86 17.33 -5.50 -10.66
CA MET A 86 17.83 -5.99 -9.38
C MET A 86 17.93 -7.52 -9.35
N LEU A 87 16.88 -8.20 -9.82
CA LEU A 87 16.84 -9.66 -9.93
C LEU A 87 17.92 -10.19 -10.86
N GLU A 88 18.04 -9.62 -12.06
CA GLU A 88 19.01 -10.05 -13.08
C GLU A 88 20.46 -9.87 -12.62
N ASN A 89 20.74 -8.77 -11.91
CA ASN A 89 22.04 -8.51 -11.31
C ASN A 89 22.39 -9.49 -10.18
N CYS A 90 21.40 -10.16 -9.61
CA CYS A 90 21.58 -11.16 -8.56
C CYS A 90 21.46 -12.61 -9.10
N GLY A 91 21.50 -12.83 -10.41
CA GLY A 91 21.45 -14.18 -10.99
C GLY A 91 20.05 -14.80 -11.05
N LEU A 92 19.01 -14.01 -10.85
CA LEU A 92 17.60 -14.41 -10.96
C LEU A 92 16.97 -13.86 -12.25
N ARG A 93 15.81 -14.39 -12.64
CA ARG A 93 15.00 -13.84 -13.73
C ARG A 93 13.51 -14.05 -13.47
N ILE A 94 12.70 -13.14 -14.01
CA ILE A 94 11.25 -13.19 -13.92
C ILE A 94 10.71 -14.26 -14.87
N VAL A 95 9.87 -15.14 -14.32
CA VAL A 95 9.06 -16.11 -15.05
C VAL A 95 7.73 -15.50 -15.45
N ASP A 96 7.03 -14.85 -14.52
CA ASP A 96 5.71 -14.27 -14.76
C ASP A 96 5.44 -13.08 -13.84
N VAL A 97 4.48 -12.22 -14.21
CA VAL A 97 4.03 -11.08 -13.43
C VAL A 97 2.51 -10.96 -13.49
N GLN A 98 1.90 -10.69 -12.34
CA GLN A 98 0.45 -10.52 -12.20
C GLN A 98 0.16 -9.21 -11.47
N MET A 99 -0.77 -8.42 -12.00
CA MET A 99 -1.24 -7.19 -11.36
C MET A 99 -2.47 -7.48 -10.51
N ASN A 100 -2.60 -6.80 -9.36
CA ASN A 100 -3.82 -6.86 -8.56
C ASN A 100 -4.08 -5.52 -7.83
N SER A 101 -5.24 -5.42 -7.16
CA SER A 101 -5.69 -4.21 -6.47
C SER A 101 -5.36 -4.19 -4.97
N ILE A 102 -4.59 -5.15 -4.47
CA ILE A 102 -4.24 -5.22 -3.04
C ILE A 102 -3.48 -3.95 -2.65
N ASN A 103 -3.78 -3.40 -1.48
CA ASN A 103 -3.11 -2.23 -0.90
C ASN A 103 -3.08 -0.96 -1.77
N GLY A 104 -3.99 -0.84 -2.75
CA GLY A 104 -4.05 0.30 -3.69
C GLY A 104 -3.38 0.04 -5.03
N GLY A 105 -2.85 -1.16 -5.25
CA GLY A 105 -2.26 -1.59 -6.52
C GLY A 105 -0.88 -2.22 -6.31
N SER A 106 -0.80 -3.52 -6.56
CA SER A 106 0.41 -4.32 -6.39
C SER A 106 0.73 -5.10 -7.67
N PHE A 107 1.96 -5.59 -7.75
CA PHE A 107 2.30 -6.71 -8.61
C PHE A 107 2.76 -7.90 -7.78
N ALA A 108 2.53 -9.09 -8.32
CA ALA A 108 3.10 -10.34 -7.85
C ALA A 108 4.02 -10.90 -8.93
N LEU A 109 5.24 -11.25 -8.55
CA LEU A 109 6.30 -11.72 -9.44
C LEU A 109 6.64 -13.16 -9.12
N THR A 110 6.67 -13.98 -10.15
CA THR A 110 7.21 -15.34 -10.09
C THR A 110 8.60 -15.31 -10.68
N VAL A 111 9.59 -15.71 -9.89
CA VAL A 111 11.02 -15.58 -10.20
C VAL A 111 11.69 -16.93 -10.03
N CYS A 112 12.70 -17.20 -10.87
CA CYS A 112 13.56 -18.38 -10.72
C CYS A 112 15.02 -17.98 -10.92
N LYS A 113 15.94 -18.92 -10.68
CA LYS A 113 17.34 -18.73 -11.07
C LYS A 113 17.46 -18.53 -12.58
N LYS A 114 18.49 -17.81 -13.01
CA LYS A 114 18.77 -17.56 -14.43
C LYS A 114 18.80 -18.85 -15.26
N SER A 115 19.42 -19.91 -14.73
CA SER A 115 19.50 -21.25 -15.32
C SER A 115 18.28 -22.15 -15.07
N GLY A 116 17.25 -21.67 -14.36
CA GLY A 116 16.08 -22.46 -14.00
C GLY A 116 15.30 -22.95 -15.23
N PRO A 117 14.51 -24.03 -15.09
CA PRO A 117 13.88 -24.72 -16.22
C PRO A 117 12.64 -24.02 -16.78
N TYR A 118 12.16 -22.95 -16.12
CA TYR A 118 10.88 -22.32 -16.43
C TYR A 118 10.97 -21.34 -17.59
N LYS A 119 10.05 -21.40 -18.54
CA LYS A 119 9.98 -20.41 -19.62
C LYS A 119 9.42 -19.08 -19.10
N SER A 120 10.11 -17.97 -19.35
CA SER A 120 9.59 -16.64 -19.03
C SER A 120 8.43 -16.26 -19.95
N ASN A 121 7.39 -15.66 -19.38
CA ASN A 121 6.28 -15.05 -20.09
C ASN A 121 6.73 -13.72 -20.72
N THR A 122 7.53 -13.81 -21.78
CA THR A 122 8.10 -12.64 -22.48
C THR A 122 7.05 -11.61 -22.93
N PRO A 123 5.85 -12.01 -23.43
CA PRO A 123 4.82 -11.04 -23.81
C PRO A 123 4.40 -10.10 -22.67
N ILE A 124 4.07 -10.61 -21.48
CA ILE A 124 3.63 -9.75 -20.36
C ILE A 124 4.79 -8.91 -19.82
N ILE A 125 6.00 -9.48 -19.75
CA ILE A 125 7.20 -8.77 -19.28
C ILE A 125 7.49 -7.58 -20.20
N ASN A 126 7.49 -7.80 -21.51
CA ASN A 126 7.71 -6.71 -22.48
C ASN A 126 6.58 -5.70 -22.48
N TRP A 127 5.33 -6.14 -22.29
CA TRP A 127 4.19 -5.24 -22.14
C TRP A 127 4.35 -4.33 -20.93
N MET A 128 4.68 -4.87 -19.75
CA MET A 128 4.94 -4.09 -18.53
C MET A 128 6.05 -3.06 -18.72
N LEU A 129 7.19 -3.46 -19.29
CA LEU A 129 8.31 -2.56 -19.59
C LEU A 129 7.90 -1.43 -20.55
N LYS A 130 7.11 -1.75 -21.58
CA LYS A 130 6.59 -0.75 -22.51
C LYS A 130 5.64 0.23 -21.83
N GLN A 131 4.76 -0.25 -20.94
CA GLN A 131 3.89 0.63 -20.15
C GLN A 131 4.70 1.60 -19.30
N GLU A 132 5.75 1.13 -18.63
CA GLU A 132 6.63 1.99 -17.83
C GLU A 132 7.40 3.02 -18.66
N GLN A 133 7.86 2.61 -19.85
CA GLN A 133 8.50 3.50 -20.81
C GLN A 133 7.52 4.57 -21.32
N ASP A 134 6.27 4.20 -21.63
CA ASP A 134 5.24 5.13 -22.09
C ASP A 134 4.80 6.12 -21.01
N MET A 135 4.91 5.73 -19.75
CA MET A 135 4.74 6.63 -18.60
C MET A 135 5.93 7.59 -18.42
N GLY A 136 7.07 7.34 -19.06
CA GLY A 136 8.28 8.14 -18.93
C GLY A 136 8.87 8.11 -17.52
N LEU A 137 8.85 6.94 -16.86
CA LEU A 137 9.33 6.78 -15.47
C LEU A 137 10.84 7.04 -15.30
N ASP A 138 11.59 7.06 -16.40
CA ASP A 138 12.99 7.46 -16.49
C ASP A 138 13.18 9.00 -16.60
N THR A 139 12.09 9.75 -16.57
CA THR A 139 12.09 11.22 -16.59
C THR A 139 11.48 11.79 -15.31
N PRO A 140 11.75 13.07 -14.97
CA PRO A 140 11.11 13.72 -13.83
C PRO A 140 9.59 13.97 -13.99
N LYS A 141 9.08 13.97 -15.23
CA LYS A 141 7.72 14.41 -15.55
C LYS A 141 6.61 13.71 -14.76
N PRO A 142 6.49 12.37 -14.74
CA PRO A 142 5.38 11.71 -14.04
C PRO A 142 5.37 11.99 -12.53
N TYR A 143 6.54 12.22 -11.94
CA TYR A 143 6.68 12.54 -10.52
C TYR A 143 6.28 14.00 -10.22
N ARG A 144 6.61 14.94 -11.11
CA ARG A 144 6.15 16.34 -11.00
C ARG A 144 4.64 16.46 -11.22
N ASP A 145 4.11 15.74 -12.21
CA ASP A 145 2.67 15.70 -12.42
C ASP A 145 1.95 15.08 -11.20
N PHE A 146 2.56 14.10 -10.53
CA PHE A 146 2.04 13.53 -9.28
C PHE A 146 2.10 14.54 -8.13
N GLU A 147 3.22 15.23 -7.92
CA GLU A 147 3.35 16.30 -6.93
C GLU A 147 2.25 17.35 -7.08
N GLU A 148 2.00 17.85 -8.30
CA GLU A 148 0.93 18.81 -8.57
C GLU A 148 -0.46 18.26 -8.22
N ARG A 149 -0.74 16.99 -8.57
CA ARG A 149 -2.00 16.32 -8.22
C ARG A 149 -2.16 16.19 -6.70
N VAL A 150 -1.09 15.83 -5.99
CA VAL A 150 -1.09 15.67 -4.52
C VAL A 150 -1.41 16.97 -3.82
N PHE A 151 -0.76 18.09 -4.19
CA PHE A 151 -1.03 19.38 -3.56
C PHE A 151 -2.43 19.93 -3.92
N ARG A 152 -2.89 19.71 -5.15
CA ARG A 152 -4.27 20.06 -5.54
C ARG A 152 -5.29 19.23 -4.77
N HIS A 153 -5.06 17.93 -4.64
CA HIS A 153 -5.92 17.03 -3.88
C HIS A 153 -5.99 17.44 -2.41
N ARG A 154 -4.84 17.71 -1.77
CA ARG A 154 -4.77 18.22 -0.40
C ARG A 154 -5.66 19.43 -0.22
N LYS A 155 -5.54 20.44 -1.09
CA LYS A 155 -6.36 21.64 -1.05
C LYS A 155 -7.85 21.30 -1.13
N ASN A 156 -8.25 20.51 -2.14
CA ASN A 156 -9.65 20.15 -2.35
C ASN A 156 -10.24 19.37 -1.17
N LEU A 157 -9.48 18.44 -0.58
CA LEU A 157 -9.94 17.65 0.57
C LEU A 157 -10.11 18.53 1.80
N THR A 158 -9.13 19.38 2.10
CA THR A 158 -9.21 20.30 3.23
C THR A 158 -10.39 21.26 3.07
N GLU A 159 -10.58 21.87 1.88
CA GLU A 159 -11.71 22.75 1.60
C GLU A 159 -13.07 22.04 1.75
N LEU A 160 -13.18 20.79 1.28
CA LEU A 160 -14.40 20.00 1.46
C LEU A 160 -14.69 19.76 2.94
N ILE A 161 -13.69 19.30 3.70
CA ILE A 161 -13.87 18.98 5.13
C ILE A 161 -14.21 20.24 5.92
N GLU A 162 -13.53 21.36 5.65
CA GLU A 162 -13.83 22.65 6.28
C GLU A 162 -15.25 23.13 5.95
N ALA A 163 -15.68 23.04 4.69
CA ALA A 163 -17.04 23.42 4.29
C ALA A 163 -18.10 22.59 5.01
N LEU A 164 -17.92 21.27 5.08
CA LEU A 164 -18.84 20.37 5.78
C LEU A 164 -18.91 20.70 7.28
N VAL A 165 -17.77 20.92 7.93
CA VAL A 165 -17.72 21.30 9.35
C VAL A 165 -18.40 22.66 9.59
N ASN A 166 -18.18 23.65 8.71
CA ASN A 166 -18.82 24.96 8.79
C ASN A 166 -20.35 24.90 8.59
N ASP A 167 -20.83 23.95 7.80
CA ASP A 167 -22.26 23.62 7.64
C ASP A 167 -22.83 22.82 8.83
N GLY A 168 -22.03 22.60 9.89
CA GLY A 168 -22.44 21.89 11.09
C GLY A 168 -22.49 20.37 10.94
N LYS A 169 -21.86 19.81 9.88
CA LYS A 169 -21.80 18.36 9.66
C LYS A 169 -20.82 17.69 10.61
N LYS A 170 -21.21 16.55 11.15
CA LYS A 170 -20.36 15.70 11.99
C LYS A 170 -19.60 14.70 11.13
N ILE A 171 -18.27 14.78 11.17
CA ILE A 171 -17.38 13.89 10.43
C ILE A 171 -16.59 13.04 11.43
N ILE A 172 -16.59 11.72 11.27
CA ILE A 172 -15.74 10.81 12.05
C ILE A 172 -14.80 10.10 11.08
N GLY A 173 -13.54 9.87 11.45
CA GLY A 173 -12.63 9.08 10.63
C GLY A 173 -12.94 7.60 10.76
N TYR A 174 -12.66 6.81 9.74
CA TYR A 174 -12.95 5.37 9.74
C TYR A 174 -11.67 4.59 9.40
N GLY A 175 -11.22 3.74 10.33
CA GLY A 175 -10.01 2.93 10.30
C GLY A 175 -8.73 3.71 10.61
N ALA A 176 -8.08 3.45 11.75
CA ALA A 176 -6.85 4.14 12.15
C ALA A 176 -5.60 3.50 11.51
N SER A 177 -5.45 3.62 10.20
CA SER A 177 -4.32 3.01 9.44
C SER A 177 -3.07 3.89 9.38
N THR A 178 -1.89 3.27 9.22
CA THR A 178 -0.61 3.98 8.99
C THR A 178 -0.70 4.97 7.84
N LYS A 179 -1.27 4.53 6.71
CA LYS A 179 -1.49 5.37 5.51
C LYS A 179 -2.47 6.52 5.80
N GLY A 180 -3.56 6.22 6.51
CA GLY A 180 -4.51 7.22 7.00
C GLY A 180 -3.84 8.35 7.79
N ASN A 181 -2.86 8.02 8.64
CA ASN A 181 -2.13 9.02 9.41
C ASN A 181 -1.26 9.94 8.54
N VAL A 182 -0.72 9.46 7.42
CA VAL A 182 -0.02 10.31 6.44
C VAL A 182 -1.00 11.34 5.86
N LEU A 183 -2.19 10.89 5.46
CA LEU A 183 -3.22 11.76 4.90
C LEU A 183 -3.68 12.81 5.92
N LEU A 184 -3.98 12.41 7.16
CA LEU A 184 -4.40 13.32 8.22
C LEU A 184 -3.35 14.42 8.47
N GLN A 185 -2.08 14.03 8.63
CA GLN A 185 -0.99 14.97 8.88
C GLN A 185 -0.71 15.88 7.68
N PHE A 186 -0.64 15.31 6.47
CA PHE A 186 -0.35 16.07 5.26
C PHE A 186 -1.46 17.09 4.96
N CYS A 187 -2.74 16.72 5.17
CA CYS A 187 -3.87 17.62 4.99
C CYS A 187 -4.14 18.55 6.18
N GLY A 188 -3.43 18.41 7.30
CA GLY A 188 -3.64 19.22 8.51
C GLY A 188 -4.97 18.93 9.22
N LEU A 189 -5.54 17.74 9.02
CA LEU A 189 -6.81 17.34 9.61
C LEU A 189 -6.59 16.88 11.05
N THR A 190 -7.09 17.69 11.99
CA THR A 190 -7.00 17.46 13.45
C THR A 190 -8.37 17.17 14.07
N SER A 191 -8.38 16.96 15.38
CA SER A 191 -9.60 16.76 16.18
C SER A 191 -10.62 17.91 16.10
N LYS A 192 -10.23 19.09 15.59
CA LYS A 192 -11.14 20.19 15.28
C LYS A 192 -12.10 19.88 14.13
N HIS A 193 -11.66 19.05 13.19
CA HIS A 193 -12.44 18.66 12.01
C HIS A 193 -13.04 17.26 12.19
N ILE A 194 -12.24 16.36 12.76
CA ILE A 194 -12.53 14.94 12.90
C ILE A 194 -12.25 14.54 14.35
N PRO A 195 -13.23 14.64 15.27
CA PRO A 195 -12.99 14.46 16.70
C PRO A 195 -12.55 13.05 17.10
N PHE A 196 -12.93 12.03 16.31
CA PHE A 196 -12.65 10.63 16.59
C PHE A 196 -12.30 9.85 15.31
N ILE A 197 -11.56 8.75 15.47
CA ILE A 197 -11.38 7.71 14.46
C ILE A 197 -12.03 6.41 14.95
N ALA A 198 -12.98 5.86 14.19
CA ALA A 198 -13.57 4.55 14.40
C ALA A 198 -12.57 3.45 14.01
N GLU A 199 -12.44 2.41 14.82
CA GLU A 199 -11.49 1.31 14.58
C GLU A 199 -12.09 -0.03 15.00
N VAL A 200 -11.66 -1.10 14.33
CA VAL A 200 -12.08 -2.48 14.61
C VAL A 200 -11.09 -3.19 15.54
N ASN A 201 -9.81 -2.82 15.50
CA ASN A 201 -8.81 -3.40 16.38
C ASN A 201 -8.89 -2.82 17.80
N GLU A 202 -9.32 -3.66 18.75
CA GLU A 202 -9.49 -3.30 20.16
C GLU A 202 -8.20 -2.80 20.82
N ASP A 203 -7.02 -3.28 20.38
CA ASP A 203 -5.72 -2.85 20.91
C ASP A 203 -5.47 -1.34 20.71
N LYS A 204 -6.18 -0.71 19.77
CA LYS A 204 -6.04 0.72 19.47
C LYS A 204 -7.04 1.59 20.22
N PHE A 205 -8.05 1.03 20.89
CA PHE A 205 -9.07 1.83 21.55
C PHE A 205 -8.47 2.65 22.69
N GLY A 206 -8.86 3.92 22.80
CA GLY A 206 -8.29 4.86 23.78
C GLY A 206 -6.91 5.39 23.41
N SER A 207 -6.30 4.90 22.32
CA SER A 207 -5.07 5.47 21.75
C SER A 207 -5.39 6.70 20.88
N TYR A 208 -4.36 7.30 20.30
CA TYR A 208 -4.46 8.50 19.47
C TYR A 208 -3.72 8.33 18.16
N THR A 209 -4.18 9.00 17.10
CA THR A 209 -3.44 9.08 15.84
C THR A 209 -2.11 9.82 16.05
N PRO A 210 -0.99 9.28 15.55
CA PRO A 210 0.31 9.95 15.61
C PRO A 210 0.27 11.34 14.94
N GLY A 211 0.83 12.34 15.61
CA GLY A 211 0.95 13.71 15.12
C GLY A 211 -0.34 14.55 15.25
N THR A 212 -1.49 14.02 14.81
CA THR A 212 -2.77 14.76 14.84
C THR A 212 -3.56 14.59 16.13
N ASN A 213 -3.19 13.62 16.98
CA ASN A 213 -3.76 13.36 18.31
C ASN A 213 -5.30 13.22 18.32
N ILE A 214 -5.86 12.57 17.30
CA ILE A 214 -7.29 12.26 17.23
C ILE A 214 -7.53 10.96 18.00
N SER A 215 -8.51 10.97 18.92
CA SER A 215 -8.80 9.79 19.75
C SER A 215 -9.39 8.65 18.92
N ILE A 216 -8.92 7.43 19.15
CA ILE A 216 -9.37 6.21 18.49
C ILE A 216 -10.40 5.51 19.38
N ILE A 217 -11.58 5.25 18.83
CA ILE A 217 -12.72 4.64 19.51
C ILE A 217 -13.23 3.43 18.73
N SER A 218 -14.09 2.62 19.34
CA SER A 218 -14.71 1.50 18.63
C SER A 218 -15.68 1.99 17.54
N GLU A 219 -15.86 1.18 16.49
CA GLU A 219 -16.89 1.44 15.47
C GLU A 219 -18.30 1.57 16.08
N ASN A 220 -18.61 0.84 17.16
CA ASN A 220 -19.90 0.91 17.83
C ASN A 220 -20.15 2.27 18.48
N GLU A 221 -19.14 2.81 19.19
CA GLU A 221 -19.21 4.15 19.77
C GLU A 221 -19.36 5.20 18.67
N ALA A 222 -18.58 5.08 17.58
CA ALA A 222 -18.66 5.99 16.44
C ALA A 222 -20.05 5.99 15.78
N ARG A 223 -20.65 4.81 15.53
CA ARG A 223 -22.01 4.69 14.97
C ARG A 223 -23.05 5.31 15.88
N ALA A 224 -22.95 5.12 17.20
CA ALA A 224 -23.89 5.69 18.17
C ALA A 224 -23.90 7.23 18.18
N MET A 225 -22.83 7.87 17.68
CA MET A 225 -22.77 9.33 17.50
C MET A 225 -23.54 9.83 16.27
N ASN A 226 -24.04 8.93 15.39
CA ASN A 226 -24.73 9.24 14.14
C ASN A 226 -24.01 10.33 13.31
N PRO A 227 -22.76 10.09 12.86
CA PRO A 227 -22.05 11.06 12.04
C PRO A 227 -22.72 11.24 10.68
N ASP A 228 -22.75 12.46 10.16
CA ASP A 228 -23.20 12.72 8.78
C ASP A 228 -22.25 12.05 7.77
N TYR A 229 -20.95 12.03 8.09
CA TYR A 229 -19.92 11.46 7.23
C TYR A 229 -18.90 10.60 7.99
N PHE A 230 -18.52 9.49 7.39
CA PHE A 230 -17.27 8.80 7.71
C PHE A 230 -16.18 9.14 6.68
N LEU A 231 -15.05 9.69 7.11
CA LEU A 231 -13.85 9.81 6.28
C LEU A 231 -13.07 8.49 6.29
N VAL A 232 -13.11 7.75 5.17
CA VAL A 232 -12.52 6.41 5.08
C VAL A 232 -11.03 6.47 4.82
N LEU A 233 -10.23 6.26 5.87
CA LEU A 233 -8.77 6.31 5.77
C LEU A 233 -8.17 5.09 5.06
N PRO A 234 -8.62 3.83 5.29
CA PRO A 234 -8.17 2.69 4.51
C PRO A 234 -9.06 2.50 3.26
N TRP A 235 -9.03 3.51 2.39
CA TRP A 235 -9.92 3.66 1.23
C TRP A 235 -9.92 2.48 0.24
N HIS A 236 -8.85 1.70 0.18
CA HIS A 236 -8.75 0.50 -0.66
C HIS A 236 -9.71 -0.63 -0.24
N PHE A 237 -10.25 -0.59 0.99
CA PHE A 237 -11.31 -1.51 1.44
C PHE A 237 -12.73 -1.02 1.14
N LYS A 238 -12.90 -0.02 0.25
CA LYS A 238 -14.19 0.59 -0.12
C LYS A 238 -15.34 -0.41 -0.21
N ASN A 239 -15.23 -1.41 -1.07
CA ASN A 239 -16.33 -2.36 -1.29
C ASN A 239 -16.70 -3.16 -0.03
N GLY A 240 -15.70 -3.58 0.75
CA GLY A 240 -15.93 -4.31 2.00
C GLY A 240 -16.56 -3.43 3.08
N ILE A 241 -16.12 -2.16 3.17
CA ILE A 241 -16.67 -1.19 4.13
C ILE A 241 -18.13 -0.85 3.77
N LEU A 242 -18.41 -0.54 2.50
CA LEU A 242 -19.78 -0.24 2.05
C LEU A 242 -20.73 -1.43 2.23
N GLU A 243 -20.26 -2.66 1.99
CA GLU A 243 -21.05 -3.87 2.23
C GLU A 243 -21.38 -4.06 3.71
N ARG A 244 -20.41 -3.81 4.60
CA ARG A 244 -20.58 -3.92 6.06
C ARG A 244 -21.48 -2.82 6.64
N GLU A 245 -21.42 -1.61 6.09
CA GLU A 245 -22.07 -0.42 6.64
C GLU A 245 -23.38 -0.04 5.94
N LYS A 246 -24.09 -1.02 5.35
CA LYS A 246 -25.39 -0.81 4.69
C LYS A 246 -26.42 -0.15 5.59
N GLU A 247 -26.46 -0.52 6.87
CA GLU A 247 -27.41 0.04 7.83
C GLU A 247 -27.13 1.53 8.08
N TYR A 248 -25.86 1.92 8.27
CA TYR A 248 -25.49 3.33 8.42
C TYR A 248 -25.91 4.16 7.20
N MET A 249 -25.67 3.65 5.98
CA MET A 249 -26.08 4.31 4.75
C MET A 249 -27.61 4.39 4.59
N ALA A 250 -28.34 3.33 4.99
CA ALA A 250 -29.80 3.33 4.95
C ALA A 250 -30.43 4.40 5.85
N HIS A 251 -29.72 4.81 6.91
CA HIS A 251 -30.10 5.92 7.80
C HIS A 251 -29.60 7.30 7.33
N GLY A 252 -29.07 7.40 6.10
CA GLY A 252 -28.66 8.66 5.47
C GLY A 252 -27.22 9.09 5.73
N GLY A 253 -26.44 8.28 6.45
CA GLY A 253 -25.01 8.47 6.61
C GLY A 253 -24.25 8.29 5.30
N LYS A 254 -23.11 8.97 5.15
CA LYS A 254 -22.32 8.96 3.92
C LYS A 254 -20.86 8.64 4.18
N PHE A 255 -20.17 8.15 3.16
CA PHE A 255 -18.72 7.91 3.21
C PHE A 255 -17.99 8.89 2.32
N ILE A 256 -16.91 9.49 2.84
CA ILE A 256 -15.94 10.24 2.06
C ILE A 256 -14.74 9.31 1.85
N PHE A 257 -14.56 8.86 0.61
CA PHE A 257 -13.34 8.19 0.18
C PHE A 257 -12.37 9.26 -0.31
N PRO A 258 -11.24 9.49 0.37
CA PRO A 258 -10.34 10.57 0.00
C PRO A 258 -9.54 10.26 -1.26
N LEU A 259 -9.26 8.98 -1.56
CA LEU A 259 -8.41 8.54 -2.66
C LEU A 259 -9.09 7.40 -3.44
N PRO A 260 -8.79 7.23 -4.75
CA PRO A 260 -7.81 7.98 -5.56
C PRO A 260 -8.25 9.40 -5.94
N GLU A 261 -9.56 9.62 -5.97
CA GLU A 261 -10.20 10.92 -6.08
C GLU A 261 -11.17 11.06 -4.91
N ILE A 262 -11.54 12.30 -4.57
CA ILE A 262 -12.47 12.54 -3.48
C ILE A 262 -13.87 12.16 -3.95
N GLU A 263 -14.43 11.15 -3.30
CA GLU A 263 -15.75 10.61 -3.64
C GLU A 263 -16.63 10.57 -2.39
N ILE A 264 -17.88 11.01 -2.53
CA ILE A 264 -18.91 10.88 -1.50
C ILE A 264 -19.90 9.83 -1.96
N VAL A 265 -20.07 8.77 -1.17
CA VAL A 265 -21.03 7.68 -1.38
C VAL A 265 -22.12 7.74 -0.32
#